data_AF-A0A1J0RCQ2-F1
#
_entry.id   AF-A0A1J0RCQ2-F1
#
_cell.length_a   1.000
_cell.length_b   1.000
_cell.length_c   1.000
_cell.angle_alpha   90.00
_cell.angle_beta   90.00
_cell.angle_gamma   90.00
#
_symmetry.space_group_name_H-M   'P 1'
#
loop_
_entity.id
_entity.type
_entity.pdbx_description
1 polymer ?
#
loop_
_entity_poly.entity_id
_entity_poly.type
_entity_poly.pdbx_seq_one_letter_code
_entity_poly.pdbx_strand_id
1 'polypeptide(L)'
;VLRDSGQYPTLQKVNGDDAAKVYFENVEEPEFHQLRKDLEDIENSKDTGETFAKTYGTPFSDNQKEAIRAPLALLTKEENTIHGKITLVYNKATLARRKAHLDFAKAVYSDKTISRKDQTSMKPDSQLPDPTTAANFPWGAAEDRDVVCKTPAANSGKDGSTLGIDMVCICTKKESKMQQLCNSALASGSSVIDGTGSTAKAHKAWKASSAACPKVAEKALGGEQRTQLTAELATLKAMRGQDTIVITGSPQPQALTARTHNFFGAFVVATTTASDCDTDNAEVVGTGGKGPSIDYSA
;
A
#
# COMPACT_ATOMS: atom_id res chain seq x y z
N VAL A 1 -1.81 -40.70 30.24
CA VAL A 1 -2.26 -39.79 29.15
C VAL A 1 -1.69 -40.18 27.80
N LEU A 2 -0.43 -39.87 27.48
CA LEU A 2 0.12 -40.18 26.13
C LEU A 2 0.09 -41.68 25.78
N ARG A 3 0.45 -42.56 26.71
CA ARG A 3 0.40 -44.03 26.55
C ARG A 3 -1.01 -44.64 26.51
N ASP A 4 -2.00 -43.93 27.03
CA ASP A 4 -3.36 -44.46 27.21
C ASP A 4 -4.29 -43.85 26.15
N SER A 5 -4.13 -44.34 24.92
CA SER A 5 -4.92 -43.91 23.78
C SER A 5 -6.40 -44.35 23.87
N GLY A 6 -6.71 -45.34 24.70
CA GLY A 6 -8.08 -45.77 24.96
C GLY A 6 -8.85 -44.77 25.82
N GLN A 7 -8.26 -44.31 26.94
CA GLN A 7 -8.87 -43.31 27.81
C GLN A 7 -8.76 -41.88 27.25
N TYR A 8 -7.64 -41.55 26.60
CA TYR A 8 -7.34 -40.20 26.09
C TYR A 8 -7.08 -40.20 24.58
N PRO A 9 -8.08 -40.51 23.73
CA PRO A 9 -7.87 -40.59 22.29
C PRO A 9 -7.51 -39.24 21.67
N THR A 10 -8.01 -38.14 22.23
CA THR A 10 -7.85 -36.75 21.74
C THR A 10 -7.45 -35.80 22.87
N LEU A 11 -6.87 -34.65 22.52
CA LEU A 11 -6.56 -33.58 23.46
C LEU A 11 -7.84 -33.04 24.12
N GLN A 12 -8.96 -33.01 23.40
CA GLN A 12 -10.26 -32.64 24.00
C GLN A 12 -10.65 -33.53 25.19
N LYS A 13 -10.33 -34.84 25.14
CA LYS A 13 -10.57 -35.76 26.27
C LYS A 13 -9.61 -35.50 27.43
N VAL A 14 -8.35 -35.17 27.15
CA VAL A 14 -7.37 -34.76 28.16
C VAL A 14 -7.81 -33.48 28.88
N ASN A 15 -8.32 -32.50 28.13
CA ASN A 15 -8.82 -31.23 28.68
C ASN A 15 -10.09 -31.37 29.53
N GLY A 16 -10.77 -32.53 29.45
CA GLY A 16 -11.90 -32.87 30.32
C GLY A 16 -11.51 -33.51 31.66
N ASP A 17 -10.21 -33.79 31.88
CA ASP A 17 -9.66 -34.29 33.13
C ASP A 17 -8.78 -33.21 33.78
N ASP A 18 -9.20 -32.70 34.95
CA ASP A 18 -8.53 -31.59 35.62
C ASP A 18 -7.07 -31.90 36.03
N ALA A 19 -6.75 -33.16 36.31
CA ALA A 19 -5.39 -33.56 36.69
C ALA A 19 -4.49 -33.71 35.45
N ALA A 20 -5.05 -34.16 34.32
CA ALA A 20 -4.30 -34.33 33.09
C ALA A 20 -4.13 -33.01 32.33
N LYS A 21 -5.16 -32.16 32.29
CA LYS A 21 -5.21 -30.89 31.55
C LYS A 21 -4.00 -29.98 31.80
N VAL A 22 -3.56 -29.87 33.05
CA VAL A 22 -2.45 -28.98 33.46
C VAL A 22 -1.14 -29.31 32.72
N TYR A 23 -0.94 -30.57 32.32
CA TYR A 23 0.26 -31.00 31.60
C TYR A 23 0.21 -30.74 30.09
N PHE A 24 -0.96 -30.38 29.55
CA PHE A 24 -1.18 -30.16 28.12
C PHE A 24 -1.82 -28.79 27.84
N GLU A 25 -1.69 -27.85 28.78
CA GLU A 25 -2.08 -26.45 28.55
C GLU A 25 -1.23 -25.85 27.42
N ASN A 26 -1.90 -25.25 26.43
CA ASN A 26 -1.32 -24.68 25.22
C ASN A 26 -0.72 -25.68 24.23
N VAL A 27 -0.98 -26.97 24.38
CA VAL A 27 -0.72 -27.97 23.33
C VAL A 27 -1.89 -27.93 22.35
N GLU A 28 -1.64 -27.96 21.05
CA GLU A 28 -2.70 -28.15 20.04
C GLU A 28 -2.90 -29.64 19.68
N GLU A 29 -4.07 -30.01 19.15
CA GLU A 29 -4.38 -31.43 18.81
C GLU A 29 -3.31 -32.10 17.91
N PRO A 30 -2.76 -31.44 16.87
CA PRO A 30 -1.67 -32.02 16.08
C PRO A 30 -0.40 -32.29 16.91
N GLU A 31 -0.06 -31.38 17.82
CA GLU A 31 1.10 -31.52 18.72
C GLU A 31 0.88 -32.65 19.73
N PHE A 32 -0.34 -32.80 20.26
CA PHE A 32 -0.68 -33.90 21.15
C PHE A 32 -0.48 -35.27 20.49
N HIS A 33 -0.91 -35.42 19.23
CA HIS A 33 -0.66 -36.64 18.46
C HIS A 33 0.81 -36.85 18.15
N GLN A 34 1.56 -35.77 17.87
CA GLN A 34 3.00 -35.85 17.67
C GLN A 34 3.73 -36.30 18.95
N LEU A 35 3.39 -35.75 20.12
CA LEU A 35 3.96 -36.16 21.40
C LEU A 35 3.73 -37.65 21.71
N ARG A 36 2.56 -38.19 21.32
CA ARG A 36 2.28 -39.64 21.45
C ARG A 36 3.18 -40.45 20.52
N LYS A 37 3.30 -40.01 19.26
CA LYS A 37 4.16 -40.68 18.29
C LYS A 37 5.63 -40.64 18.72
N ASP A 38 6.12 -39.50 19.19
CA ASP A 38 7.49 -39.34 19.68
C ASP A 38 7.76 -40.27 20.87
N LEU A 39 6.79 -40.40 21.77
CA LEU A 39 6.88 -41.36 22.89
C LEU A 39 6.94 -42.81 22.39
N GLU A 40 6.09 -43.19 21.43
CA GLU A 40 6.11 -44.51 20.81
C GLU A 40 7.44 -44.79 20.10
N ASP A 41 8.01 -43.80 19.41
CA ASP A 41 9.29 -43.93 18.71
C ASP A 41 10.45 -44.06 19.70
N ILE A 42 10.43 -43.33 20.81
CA ILE A 42 11.41 -43.48 21.91
C ILE A 42 11.31 -44.88 22.54
N GLU A 43 10.10 -45.35 22.86
CA GLU A 43 9.87 -46.65 23.51
C GLU A 43 10.22 -47.83 22.62
N ASN A 44 9.92 -47.72 21.32
CA ASN A 44 10.20 -48.76 20.34
C ASN A 44 11.59 -48.63 19.71
N SER A 45 12.41 -47.65 20.14
CA SER A 45 13.72 -47.37 19.57
C SER A 45 13.69 -47.24 18.05
N LYS A 46 12.81 -46.39 17.53
CA LYS A 46 12.67 -46.09 16.11
C LYS A 46 13.14 -44.67 15.79
N ASP A 47 13.59 -44.47 14.57
CA ASP A 47 13.91 -43.17 13.98
C ASP A 47 14.70 -42.24 14.93
N THR A 48 14.20 -41.03 15.15
CA THR A 48 14.79 -40.02 16.05
C THR A 48 14.65 -40.41 17.52
N GLY A 49 13.68 -41.25 17.86
CA GLY A 49 13.47 -41.80 19.20
C GLY A 49 14.62 -42.70 19.67
N GLU A 50 15.21 -43.53 18.78
CA GLU A 50 16.39 -44.34 19.10
C GLU A 50 17.59 -43.47 19.47
N THR A 51 17.82 -42.41 18.68
CA THR A 51 18.92 -41.47 18.93
C THR A 51 18.71 -40.73 20.25
N PHE A 52 17.49 -40.29 20.53
CA PHE A 52 17.13 -39.67 21.80
C PHE A 52 17.35 -40.63 22.98
N ALA A 53 16.86 -41.87 22.85
CA ALA A 53 16.98 -42.89 23.88
C ALA A 53 18.43 -43.22 24.22
N LYS A 54 19.28 -43.38 23.19
CA LYS A 54 20.73 -43.60 23.36
C LYS A 54 21.46 -42.39 23.95
N THR A 55 21.11 -41.18 23.51
CA THR A 55 21.79 -39.95 23.93
C THR A 55 21.49 -39.60 25.38
N TYR A 56 20.22 -39.75 25.80
CA TYR A 56 19.76 -39.30 27.11
C TYR A 56 19.50 -40.45 28.11
N GLY A 57 19.62 -41.71 27.67
CA GLY A 57 19.49 -42.89 28.54
C GLY A 57 18.06 -43.11 29.02
N THR A 58 17.09 -43.22 28.10
CA THR A 58 15.69 -43.50 28.44
C THR A 58 15.46 -45.02 28.65
N PRO A 59 14.48 -45.44 29.50
CA PRO A 59 13.58 -44.59 30.28
C PRO A 59 14.29 -43.92 31.46
N PHE A 60 13.93 -42.67 31.72
CA PHE A 60 14.47 -41.93 32.86
C PHE A 60 14.06 -42.60 34.18
N SER A 61 15.01 -42.73 35.11
CA SER A 61 14.71 -43.05 36.52
C SER A 61 13.85 -41.95 37.16
N ASP A 62 13.19 -42.25 38.28
CA ASP A 62 12.34 -41.26 38.94
C ASP A 62 13.11 -40.04 39.44
N ASN A 63 14.34 -40.23 39.93
CA ASN A 63 15.24 -39.13 40.29
C ASN A 63 15.59 -38.24 39.07
N GLN A 64 15.81 -38.85 37.90
CA GLN A 64 16.08 -38.09 36.67
C GLN A 64 14.83 -37.32 36.23
N LYS A 65 13.64 -37.93 36.27
CA LYS A 65 12.37 -37.26 35.96
C LYS A 65 12.15 -36.06 36.88
N GLU A 66 12.42 -36.21 38.17
CA GLU A 66 12.26 -35.14 39.15
C GLU A 66 13.26 -34.01 38.92
N ALA A 67 14.52 -34.34 38.64
CA ALA A 67 15.57 -33.36 38.35
C ALA A 67 15.33 -32.52 37.08
N ILE A 68 14.74 -33.12 36.03
CA ILE A 68 14.50 -32.41 34.76
C ILE A 68 13.15 -31.69 34.69
N ARG A 69 12.19 -32.03 35.57
CA ARG A 69 10.83 -31.48 35.52
C ARG A 69 10.81 -29.96 35.68
N ALA A 70 11.51 -29.41 36.67
CA ALA A 70 11.51 -27.97 36.91
C ALA A 70 12.23 -27.17 35.81
N PRO A 71 13.43 -27.57 35.33
CA PRO A 71 14.06 -26.94 34.17
C PRO A 71 13.18 -26.97 32.91
N LEU A 72 12.56 -28.10 32.58
CA LEU A 72 11.68 -28.21 31.42
C LEU A 72 10.43 -27.33 31.56
N ALA A 73 9.79 -27.31 32.73
CA ALA A 73 8.65 -26.44 32.98
C ALA A 73 9.01 -24.95 32.83
N LEU A 74 10.21 -24.54 33.26
CA LEU A 74 10.70 -23.18 33.05
C LEU A 74 10.89 -22.89 31.56
N LEU A 75 11.52 -23.78 30.80
CA LEU A 75 11.75 -23.62 29.36
C LEU A 75 10.42 -23.50 28.59
N THR A 76 9.46 -24.39 28.86
CA THR A 76 8.13 -24.32 28.24
C THR A 76 7.41 -23.01 28.58
N LYS A 77 7.53 -22.50 29.81
CA LYS A 77 6.94 -21.21 30.19
C LYS A 77 7.57 -20.04 29.43
N GLU A 78 8.89 -20.02 29.30
CA GLU A 78 9.61 -18.99 28.54
C GLU A 78 9.28 -19.07 27.05
N GLU A 79 9.24 -20.27 26.48
CA GLU A 79 8.82 -20.52 25.10
C GLU A 79 7.42 -19.98 24.83
N ASN A 80 6.43 -20.36 25.65
CA ASN A 80 5.05 -19.87 25.52
C ASN A 80 4.97 -18.33 25.62
N THR A 81 5.78 -17.74 26.50
CA THR A 81 5.88 -16.28 26.64
C THR A 81 6.45 -15.62 25.38
N ILE A 82 7.51 -16.18 24.80
CA ILE A 82 8.13 -15.69 23.57
C ILE A 82 7.18 -15.87 22.39
N HIS A 83 6.58 -17.06 22.25
CA HIS A 83 5.60 -17.36 21.21
C HIS A 83 4.44 -16.36 21.26
N GLY A 84 3.84 -16.14 22.44
CA GLY A 84 2.77 -15.15 22.61
C GLY A 84 3.19 -13.73 22.20
N LYS A 85 4.42 -13.31 22.53
CA LYS A 85 4.96 -12.00 22.10
C LYS A 85 5.15 -11.93 20.58
N ILE A 86 5.71 -12.96 19.96
CA ILE A 86 5.92 -13.03 18.50
C ILE A 86 4.58 -12.98 17.78
N THR A 87 3.62 -13.80 18.19
CA THR A 87 2.26 -13.83 17.60
C THR A 87 1.57 -12.47 17.72
N LEU A 88 1.69 -11.79 18.87
CA LEU A 88 1.15 -10.44 19.04
C LEU A 88 1.78 -9.43 18.08
N VAL A 89 3.11 -9.42 17.96
CA VAL A 89 3.84 -8.51 17.06
C VAL A 89 3.50 -8.81 15.60
N TYR A 90 3.47 -10.08 15.21
CA TYR A 90 3.12 -10.52 13.88
C TYR A 90 1.70 -10.08 13.47
N ASN A 91 0.72 -10.25 14.37
CA ASN A 91 -0.66 -9.84 14.12
C ASN A 91 -0.77 -8.32 13.99
N LYS A 92 -0.11 -7.55 14.86
CA LYS A 92 -0.06 -6.08 14.77
C LYS A 92 0.57 -5.62 13.47
N ALA A 93 1.70 -6.19 13.07
CA ALA A 93 2.37 -5.87 11.82
C ALA A 93 1.48 -6.18 10.61
N THR A 94 0.83 -7.35 10.59
CA THR A 94 -0.08 -7.76 9.52
C THR A 94 -1.25 -6.78 9.36
N LEU A 95 -1.88 -6.37 10.46
CA LEU A 95 -2.96 -5.39 10.46
C LEU A 95 -2.48 -4.02 9.97
N ALA A 96 -1.34 -3.55 10.46
CA ALA A 96 -0.75 -2.27 10.05
C ALA A 96 -0.45 -2.25 8.54
N ARG A 97 0.11 -3.34 8.00
CA ARG A 97 0.38 -3.48 6.56
C ARG A 97 -0.89 -3.46 5.71
N ARG A 98 -1.94 -4.16 6.16
CA ARG A 98 -3.26 -4.13 5.50
C ARG A 98 -3.89 -2.74 5.52
N LYS A 99 -3.80 -2.04 6.65
CA LYS A 99 -4.27 -0.66 6.77
C LYS A 99 -3.49 0.28 5.83
N ALA A 100 -2.17 0.20 5.81
CA ALA A 100 -1.35 1.03 4.93
C ALA A 100 -1.69 0.80 3.45
N HIS A 101 -1.92 -0.46 3.04
CA HIS A 101 -2.33 -0.79 1.68
C HIS A 101 -3.70 -0.20 1.31
N LEU A 102 -4.68 -0.26 2.23
CA LEU A 102 -5.98 0.38 2.05
C LEU A 102 -5.87 1.91 1.97
N ASP A 103 -5.10 2.54 2.86
CA ASP A 103 -4.92 3.99 2.88
C ASP A 103 -4.22 4.47 1.60
N PHE A 104 -3.24 3.72 1.09
CA PHE A 104 -2.60 4.00 -0.19
C PHE A 104 -3.58 3.84 -1.36
N ALA A 105 -4.44 2.81 -1.34
CA ALA A 105 -5.49 2.64 -2.35
C ALA A 105 -6.45 3.83 -2.40
N LYS A 106 -6.85 4.34 -1.23
CA LYS A 106 -7.71 5.52 -1.11
C LYS A 106 -7.02 6.77 -1.63
N ALA A 107 -5.74 6.96 -1.33
CA ALA A 107 -4.96 8.09 -1.85
C ALA A 107 -4.83 8.06 -3.38
N VAL A 108 -4.71 6.88 -3.98
CA VAL A 108 -4.59 6.74 -5.45
C VAL A 108 -5.94 6.88 -6.15
N TYR A 109 -7.01 6.27 -5.61
CA TYR A 109 -8.27 6.07 -6.33
C TYR A 109 -9.50 6.77 -5.73
N SER A 110 -9.37 7.43 -4.57
CA SER A 110 -10.43 7.95 -3.69
C SER A 110 -11.08 6.92 -2.77
N ASP A 111 -11.59 7.41 -1.64
CA ASP A 111 -12.46 6.67 -0.72
C ASP A 111 -13.70 6.11 -1.43
N LYS A 112 -14.31 6.90 -2.33
CA LYS A 112 -15.54 6.50 -3.02
C LYS A 112 -15.33 5.27 -3.90
N THR A 113 -14.24 5.24 -4.67
CA THR A 113 -13.90 4.11 -5.56
C THR A 113 -13.53 2.86 -4.76
N ILE A 114 -12.91 3.04 -3.58
CA ILE A 114 -12.43 1.96 -2.70
C ILE A 114 -13.46 1.53 -1.65
N SER A 115 -14.64 2.16 -1.61
CA SER A 115 -15.68 1.95 -0.58
C SER A 115 -16.11 0.50 -0.31
N ARG A 116 -15.97 -0.40 -1.29
CA ARG A 116 -16.28 -1.84 -1.14
C ARG A 116 -15.13 -2.68 -0.60
N LYS A 117 -14.03 -2.05 -0.20
CA LYS A 117 -12.84 -2.70 0.33
C LYS A 117 -12.60 -2.28 1.77
N ASP A 118 -12.11 -3.23 2.54
CA ASP A 118 -11.65 -3.02 3.91
C ASP A 118 -10.23 -3.59 4.10
N GLN A 119 -9.70 -3.46 5.31
CA GLN A 119 -8.37 -3.98 5.64
C GLN A 119 -8.26 -5.50 5.42
N THR A 120 -9.32 -6.26 5.68
CA THR A 120 -9.30 -7.73 5.53
C THR A 120 -9.21 -8.16 4.07
N SER A 121 -9.72 -7.33 3.16
CA SER A 121 -9.65 -7.55 1.72
C SER A 121 -8.30 -7.19 1.08
N MET A 122 -7.39 -6.56 1.85
CA MET A 122 -6.08 -6.13 1.35
C MET A 122 -5.03 -7.24 1.39
N LYS A 123 -4.20 -7.26 0.35
CA LYS A 123 -3.05 -8.17 0.19
C LYS A 123 -1.77 -7.34 0.16
N PRO A 124 -1.11 -7.11 1.30
CA PRO A 124 0.00 -6.16 1.38
C PRO A 124 1.22 -6.52 0.52
N ASP A 125 1.40 -7.80 0.19
CA ASP A 125 2.49 -8.32 -0.64
C ASP A 125 2.14 -8.39 -2.13
N SER A 126 1.00 -7.83 -2.53
CA SER A 126 0.54 -7.82 -3.92
C SER A 126 0.45 -6.40 -4.45
N GLN A 127 0.52 -6.28 -5.77
CA GLN A 127 0.26 -5.02 -6.46
C GLN A 127 -1.09 -4.45 -6.01
N LEU A 128 -1.12 -3.13 -5.81
CA LEU A 128 -2.34 -2.42 -5.49
C LEU A 128 -3.38 -2.68 -6.59
N PRO A 129 -4.55 -3.26 -6.26
CA PRO A 129 -5.58 -3.49 -7.27
C PRO A 129 -6.08 -2.14 -7.79
N ASP A 130 -6.32 -2.05 -9.10
CA ASP A 130 -6.99 -0.90 -9.73
C ASP A 130 -8.48 -1.24 -9.92
N PRO A 131 -9.39 -0.70 -9.09
CA PRO A 131 -10.82 -0.95 -9.20
C PRO A 131 -11.54 0.11 -10.07
N THR A 132 -10.79 0.99 -10.72
CA THR A 132 -11.37 2.01 -11.59
C THR A 132 -11.87 1.41 -12.90
N THR A 133 -12.88 2.06 -13.43
CA THR A 133 -13.59 1.78 -14.67
C THR A 133 -13.95 3.12 -15.29
N ALA A 134 -14.37 3.12 -16.55
CA ALA A 134 -14.82 4.34 -17.22
C ALA A 134 -15.99 5.05 -16.53
N ALA A 135 -16.76 4.34 -15.69
CA ALA A 135 -17.95 4.87 -15.02
C ALA A 135 -17.68 5.36 -13.58
N ASN A 136 -16.62 4.89 -12.92
CA ASN A 136 -16.37 5.17 -11.50
C ASN A 136 -15.01 5.82 -11.22
N PHE A 137 -14.22 6.15 -12.25
CA PHE A 137 -13.01 6.95 -12.05
C PHE A 137 -13.38 8.27 -11.37
N PRO A 138 -12.61 8.75 -10.37
CA PRO A 138 -13.03 9.83 -9.46
C PRO A 138 -12.94 11.23 -10.09
N TRP A 139 -13.47 11.42 -11.30
CA TRP A 139 -13.47 12.68 -12.03
C TRP A 139 -14.78 13.44 -11.84
N GLY A 140 -14.72 14.77 -11.73
CA GLY A 140 -15.88 15.67 -11.67
C GLY A 140 -16.85 15.41 -12.82
N ALA A 141 -18.10 15.07 -12.50
CA ALA A 141 -19.06 14.64 -13.51
C ALA A 141 -19.35 15.75 -14.50
N ALA A 142 -19.16 15.47 -15.80
CA ALA A 142 -19.36 16.42 -16.92
C ALA A 142 -18.51 17.69 -16.86
N GLU A 143 -17.50 17.76 -15.99
CA GLU A 143 -16.53 18.86 -15.96
C GLU A 143 -15.37 18.57 -16.93
N ASP A 144 -14.91 19.62 -17.61
CA ASP A 144 -13.70 19.57 -18.43
C ASP A 144 -12.43 19.57 -17.57
N ARG A 145 -11.26 19.39 -18.19
CA ARG A 145 -9.97 19.38 -17.49
C ARG A 145 -9.73 20.65 -16.69
N ASP A 146 -9.97 21.82 -17.26
CA ASP A 146 -9.58 23.08 -16.63
C ASP A 146 -10.48 23.37 -15.42
N VAL A 147 -11.76 22.98 -15.45
CA VAL A 147 -12.66 23.07 -14.28
C VAL A 147 -12.27 22.12 -13.15
N VAL A 148 -11.79 20.91 -13.48
CA VAL A 148 -11.39 19.89 -12.51
C VAL A 148 -10.02 20.18 -11.89
N CYS A 149 -9.12 20.84 -12.61
CA CYS A 149 -7.70 20.96 -12.26
C CYS A 149 -7.25 22.36 -11.80
N LYS A 150 -8.20 23.27 -11.56
CA LYS A 150 -7.93 24.65 -11.10
C LYS A 150 -8.33 24.92 -9.66
N THR A 151 -9.20 24.10 -9.09
CA THR A 151 -9.79 24.39 -7.78
C THR A 151 -9.77 23.10 -6.97
N PRO A 152 -8.64 22.82 -6.32
CA PRO A 152 -8.49 21.58 -5.59
C PRO A 152 -9.50 21.57 -4.46
N ALA A 153 -10.12 20.41 -4.31
CA ALA A 153 -11.10 20.19 -3.26
C ALA A 153 -10.97 18.75 -2.77
N ALA A 154 -10.58 18.62 -1.51
CA ALA A 154 -10.40 17.34 -0.87
C ALA A 154 -11.69 16.50 -0.96
N ASN A 155 -11.54 15.21 -1.26
CA ASN A 155 -12.65 14.26 -1.39
C ASN A 155 -13.73 14.64 -2.42
N SER A 156 -13.42 15.56 -3.34
CA SER A 156 -14.26 15.90 -4.49
C SER A 156 -13.65 15.27 -5.74
N GLY A 157 -14.38 15.17 -6.86
CA GLY A 157 -13.80 14.67 -8.12
C GLY A 157 -12.79 15.62 -8.77
N LYS A 158 -12.12 16.47 -7.98
CA LYS A 158 -11.19 17.53 -8.41
C LYS A 158 -9.74 17.21 -8.05
N ASP A 159 -8.83 18.01 -8.59
CA ASP A 159 -7.42 17.99 -8.24
C ASP A 159 -7.18 18.06 -6.72
N GLY A 160 -6.05 17.49 -6.30
CA GLY A 160 -5.66 17.33 -4.90
C GLY A 160 -6.46 16.29 -4.10
N SER A 161 -7.51 15.69 -4.67
CA SER A 161 -8.29 14.67 -3.98
C SER A 161 -7.71 13.25 -4.10
N THR A 162 -7.05 12.94 -5.23
CA THR A 162 -6.40 11.65 -5.47
C THR A 162 -5.21 11.79 -6.42
N LEU A 163 -4.21 10.91 -6.28
CA LEU A 163 -3.07 10.86 -7.21
C LEU A 163 -3.50 10.53 -8.65
N GLY A 164 -4.57 9.75 -8.82
CA GLY A 164 -5.11 9.43 -10.13
C GLY A 164 -5.59 10.65 -10.89
N ILE A 165 -6.32 11.56 -10.23
CA ILE A 165 -6.78 12.82 -10.82
C ILE A 165 -5.60 13.75 -11.06
N ASP A 166 -4.69 13.87 -10.09
CA ASP A 166 -3.53 14.76 -10.22
C ASP A 166 -2.67 14.40 -11.43
N MET A 167 -2.43 13.10 -11.65
CA MET A 167 -1.71 12.60 -12.82
C MET A 167 -2.46 12.91 -14.13
N VAL A 168 -3.79 12.76 -14.15
CA VAL A 168 -4.60 13.13 -15.32
C VAL A 168 -4.50 14.64 -15.57
N CYS A 169 -4.59 15.47 -14.54
CA CYS A 169 -4.54 16.92 -14.64
C CYS A 169 -3.25 17.44 -15.28
N ILE A 170 -2.09 16.90 -14.91
CA ILE A 170 -0.79 17.36 -15.42
C ILE A 170 -0.43 16.77 -16.80
N CYS A 171 -1.13 15.71 -17.24
CA CYS A 171 -0.83 15.03 -18.51
C CYS A 171 -1.87 15.24 -19.62
N THR A 172 -3.05 15.77 -19.30
CA THR A 172 -4.16 15.98 -20.24
C THR A 172 -4.41 17.45 -20.53
N LYS A 173 -5.32 17.71 -21.47
CA LYS A 173 -5.76 19.06 -21.82
C LYS A 173 -7.21 19.13 -22.24
N LYS A 174 -7.77 20.33 -22.28
CA LYS A 174 -9.09 20.65 -22.80
C LYS A 174 -9.10 20.83 -24.32
N GLU A 175 -8.05 21.42 -24.90
CA GLU A 175 -7.98 21.70 -26.34
C GLU A 175 -7.80 20.43 -27.19
N SER A 176 -8.50 20.39 -28.32
CA SER A 176 -8.61 19.26 -29.24
C SER A 176 -7.37 18.95 -30.09
N LYS A 177 -6.54 19.97 -30.40
CA LYS A 177 -5.35 19.80 -31.25
C LYS A 177 -4.33 18.86 -30.61
N MET A 178 -3.55 18.13 -31.38
CA MET A 178 -2.57 17.19 -30.79
C MET A 178 -1.37 17.95 -30.20
N GLN A 179 -1.12 17.75 -28.90
CA GLN A 179 0.11 18.15 -28.23
C GLN A 179 0.37 17.14 -27.12
N GLN A 180 1.57 16.56 -27.08
CA GLN A 180 2.00 15.70 -25.98
C GLN A 180 2.45 16.60 -24.83
N LEU A 181 1.89 16.39 -23.65
CA LEU A 181 2.18 17.19 -22.45
C LEU A 181 3.10 16.44 -21.48
N CYS A 182 2.76 15.18 -21.22
CA CYS A 182 3.69 14.25 -20.59
C CYS A 182 4.57 13.56 -21.64
N ASN A 183 5.76 13.10 -21.22
CA ASN A 183 6.81 12.45 -22.03
C ASN A 183 6.22 11.47 -23.07
N SER A 184 6.88 11.26 -24.21
CA SER A 184 6.51 10.25 -25.21
C SER A 184 6.34 8.84 -24.63
N ALA A 185 7.03 8.51 -23.53
CA ALA A 185 6.80 7.27 -22.77
C ALA A 185 5.39 7.18 -22.16
N LEU A 186 4.77 8.33 -21.85
CA LEU A 186 3.42 8.59 -21.32
C LEU A 186 2.45 9.09 -22.43
N ALA A 187 2.81 8.98 -23.72
CA ALA A 187 2.14 9.63 -24.86
C ALA A 187 0.65 9.32 -25.03
N SER A 188 0.12 8.28 -24.39
CA SER A 188 -1.30 7.96 -24.42
C SER A 188 -2.14 8.78 -23.41
N GLY A 189 -1.49 9.60 -22.58
CA GLY A 189 -2.10 10.51 -21.61
C GLY A 189 -2.54 11.87 -22.18
N SER A 190 -2.16 12.24 -23.41
CA SER A 190 -2.53 13.53 -24.03
C SER A 190 -3.97 13.57 -24.54
N SER A 191 -4.91 12.97 -23.80
CA SER A 191 -6.32 12.96 -24.20
C SER A 191 -6.97 14.30 -23.93
N VAL A 192 -7.77 14.74 -24.91
CA VAL A 192 -8.67 15.87 -24.81
C VAL A 192 -9.78 15.54 -23.81
N ILE A 193 -9.97 16.34 -22.77
CA ILE A 193 -11.08 16.27 -21.82
C ILE A 193 -11.81 17.62 -21.83
N ASP A 194 -12.83 17.68 -22.67
CA ASP A 194 -13.63 18.87 -23.03
C ASP A 194 -15.00 18.93 -22.33
N GLY A 195 -15.20 18.09 -21.30
CA GLY A 195 -16.47 17.96 -20.57
C GLY A 195 -17.39 16.85 -21.10
N THR A 196 -17.32 16.50 -22.39
CA THR A 196 -18.14 15.41 -22.95
C THR A 196 -17.51 14.06 -22.68
N GLY A 197 -18.22 13.19 -21.95
CA GLY A 197 -17.70 11.87 -21.58
C GLY A 197 -16.42 11.95 -20.72
N SER A 198 -16.26 13.04 -19.98
CA SER A 198 -15.02 13.41 -19.31
C SER A 198 -14.49 12.33 -18.37
N THR A 199 -15.34 11.68 -17.58
CA THR A 199 -14.95 10.57 -16.69
C THR A 199 -14.32 9.40 -17.46
N ALA A 200 -14.88 9.01 -18.60
CA ALA A 200 -14.34 7.92 -19.41
C ALA A 200 -13.01 8.29 -20.07
N LYS A 201 -12.89 9.55 -20.52
CA LYS A 201 -11.65 10.11 -21.09
C LYS A 201 -10.54 10.21 -20.02
N ALA A 202 -10.86 10.72 -18.84
CA ALA A 202 -9.96 10.78 -17.69
C ALA A 202 -9.50 9.39 -17.25
N HIS A 203 -10.41 8.42 -17.16
CA HIS A 203 -10.06 7.03 -16.89
C HIS A 203 -9.10 6.45 -17.94
N LYS A 204 -9.34 6.72 -19.24
CA LYS A 204 -8.44 6.28 -20.31
C LYS A 204 -7.04 6.89 -20.15
N ALA A 205 -6.95 8.18 -19.83
CA ALA A 205 -5.69 8.87 -19.56
C ALA A 205 -4.95 8.32 -18.33
N TRP A 206 -5.70 8.00 -17.27
CA TRP A 206 -5.15 7.33 -16.09
C TRP A 206 -4.55 5.97 -16.43
N LYS A 207 -5.31 5.10 -17.13
CA LYS A 207 -4.81 3.77 -17.52
C LYS A 207 -3.56 3.85 -18.38
N ALA A 208 -3.54 4.80 -19.32
CA ALA A 208 -2.39 5.11 -20.15
C ALA A 208 -1.16 5.51 -19.30
N SER A 209 -1.34 6.47 -18.39
CA SER A 209 -0.27 6.98 -17.53
C SER A 209 0.25 5.91 -16.56
N SER A 210 -0.66 5.17 -15.93
CA SER A 210 -0.35 4.06 -15.02
C SER A 210 0.45 2.95 -15.72
N ALA A 211 0.09 2.59 -16.96
CA ALA A 211 0.83 1.57 -17.74
C ALA A 211 2.23 2.04 -18.17
N ALA A 212 2.43 3.35 -18.33
CA ALA A 212 3.70 3.94 -18.70
C ALA A 212 4.60 4.26 -17.50
N CYS A 213 4.04 4.42 -16.30
CA CYS A 213 4.76 4.76 -15.07
C CYS A 213 6.00 3.89 -14.81
N PRO A 214 5.98 2.55 -14.95
CA PRO A 214 7.17 1.71 -14.75
C PRO A 214 8.35 2.00 -15.70
N LYS A 215 8.11 2.72 -16.81
CA LYS A 215 9.15 3.10 -17.78
C LYS A 215 9.93 4.35 -17.37
N VAL A 216 9.36 5.15 -16.47
CA VAL A 216 9.90 6.45 -16.06
C VAL A 216 10.16 6.54 -14.56
N ALA A 217 9.47 5.72 -13.76
CA ALA A 217 9.72 5.62 -12.34
C ALA A 217 11.06 4.90 -12.11
N GLU A 218 11.93 5.53 -11.31
CA GLU A 218 13.09 4.84 -10.77
C GLU A 218 12.60 3.66 -9.93
N LYS A 219 13.38 2.56 -9.92
CA LYS A 219 13.07 1.45 -9.02
C LYS A 219 13.10 1.98 -7.59
N ALA A 220 12.02 1.75 -6.85
CA ALA A 220 12.03 1.92 -5.40
C ALA A 220 13.26 1.19 -4.86
N LEU A 221 14.15 1.92 -4.21
CA LEU A 221 15.32 1.34 -3.57
C LEU A 221 14.81 0.31 -2.55
N GLY A 222 15.40 -0.88 -2.47
CA GLY A 222 15.07 -1.78 -1.35
C GLY A 222 15.42 -1.06 -0.04
N GLY A 223 14.51 -1.00 0.94
CA GLY A 223 14.77 -0.26 2.18
C GLY A 223 13.53 0.03 3.03
N GLU A 224 13.71 0.93 4.01
CA GLU A 224 12.66 1.36 4.93
C GLU A 224 11.63 2.24 4.20
N GLN A 225 10.44 1.66 3.96
CA GLN A 225 9.39 2.24 3.11
C GLN A 225 8.89 3.60 3.60
N ARG A 226 8.92 3.86 4.91
CA ARG A 226 8.47 5.13 5.49
C ARG A 226 9.39 6.29 5.09
N THR A 227 10.71 6.11 5.15
CA THR A 227 11.68 7.12 4.75
C THR A 227 11.52 7.44 3.26
N GLN A 228 11.29 6.41 2.44
CA GLN A 228 11.06 6.60 1.00
C GLN A 228 9.78 7.41 0.74
N LEU A 229 8.64 7.01 1.32
CA LEU A 229 7.39 7.77 1.16
C LEU A 229 7.52 9.22 1.65
N THR A 230 8.28 9.45 2.72
CA THR A 230 8.53 10.81 3.24
C THR A 230 9.39 11.62 2.27
N ALA A 231 10.43 11.01 1.70
CA ALA A 231 11.28 11.65 0.69
C ALA A 231 10.50 11.98 -0.58
N GLU A 232 9.70 11.04 -1.09
CA GLU A 232 8.85 11.26 -2.28
C GLU A 232 7.86 12.40 -2.05
N LEU A 233 7.22 12.46 -0.88
CA LEU A 233 6.32 13.57 -0.55
C LEU A 233 7.06 14.91 -0.46
N ALA A 234 8.29 14.91 0.06
CA ALA A 234 9.12 16.11 0.09
C ALA A 234 9.52 16.55 -1.32
N THR A 235 9.87 15.62 -2.21
CA THR A 235 10.15 15.87 -3.63
C THR A 235 8.94 16.49 -4.33
N LEU A 236 7.74 15.89 -4.17
CA LEU A 236 6.49 16.44 -4.73
C LEU A 236 6.22 17.88 -4.26
N LYS A 237 6.46 18.17 -2.98
CA LYS A 237 6.31 19.53 -2.43
C LYS A 237 7.36 20.48 -2.99
N ALA A 238 8.60 20.03 -3.13
CA ALA A 238 9.70 20.84 -3.64
C ALA A 238 9.53 21.19 -5.12
N MET A 239 8.96 20.29 -5.93
CA MET A 239 8.71 20.50 -7.36
C MET A 239 7.65 21.57 -7.65
N ARG A 240 6.90 22.03 -6.65
CA ARG A 240 5.92 23.11 -6.86
C ARG A 240 6.61 24.40 -7.32
N GLY A 241 6.03 25.04 -8.34
CA GLY A 241 6.55 26.25 -8.96
C GLY A 241 7.82 26.06 -9.80
N GLN A 242 8.39 24.85 -9.90
CA GLN A 242 9.66 24.62 -10.60
C GLN A 242 9.50 24.51 -12.12
N ASP A 243 8.39 23.96 -12.60
CA ASP A 243 8.13 23.70 -14.03
C ASP A 243 7.62 24.97 -14.77
N THR A 244 8.24 26.11 -14.48
CA THR A 244 7.92 27.39 -15.13
C THR A 244 8.54 27.46 -16.53
N ILE A 245 7.75 27.81 -17.53
CA ILE A 245 8.19 28.05 -18.91
C ILE A 245 8.05 29.54 -19.23
N VAL A 246 9.13 30.20 -19.65
CA VAL A 246 9.12 31.62 -20.02
C VAL A 246 9.25 31.74 -21.54
N ILE A 247 8.25 32.32 -22.20
CA ILE A 247 8.18 32.32 -23.68
C ILE A 247 8.37 33.69 -24.36
N THR A 248 8.36 34.80 -23.61
CA THR A 248 8.50 36.17 -24.17
C THR A 248 8.95 37.19 -23.12
N GLY A 249 10.04 37.91 -23.41
CA GLY A 249 10.55 39.00 -22.57
C GLY A 249 10.90 38.58 -21.13
N SER A 250 11.30 39.55 -20.29
CA SER A 250 11.39 39.33 -18.85
C SER A 250 9.99 39.47 -18.23
N PRO A 251 9.53 38.51 -17.41
CA PRO A 251 8.26 38.63 -16.70
C PRO A 251 8.21 39.91 -15.85
N GLN A 252 7.15 40.70 -15.99
CA GLN A 252 6.88 41.84 -15.12
C GLN A 252 6.21 41.37 -13.82
N PRO A 253 6.21 42.20 -12.75
CA PRO A 253 5.64 41.80 -11.45
C PRO A 253 4.21 41.27 -11.52
N GLN A 254 3.35 41.81 -12.40
CA GLN A 254 1.97 41.32 -12.56
C GLN A 254 1.86 39.90 -13.15
N ALA A 255 2.89 39.41 -13.85
CA ALA A 255 2.92 38.06 -14.40
C ALA A 255 3.42 37.01 -13.37
N LEU A 256 4.16 37.47 -12.36
CA LEU A 256 4.72 36.65 -11.28
C LEU A 256 3.79 36.64 -10.07
N THR A 257 2.58 36.11 -10.25
CA THR A 257 1.61 36.03 -9.15
C THR A 257 2.12 35.09 -8.06
N ALA A 258 2.02 35.47 -6.78
CA ALA A 258 2.50 34.65 -5.65
C ALA A 258 1.97 33.19 -5.65
N ARG A 259 0.79 32.95 -6.26
CA ARG A 259 0.19 31.63 -6.41
C ARG A 259 1.01 30.64 -7.26
N THR A 260 1.89 31.09 -8.16
CA THR A 260 2.66 30.18 -9.03
C THR A 260 3.61 29.28 -8.25
N HIS A 261 4.02 29.67 -7.04
CA HIS A 261 4.78 28.80 -6.13
C HIS A 261 3.99 27.58 -5.64
N ASN A 262 2.66 27.59 -5.76
CA ASN A 262 1.82 26.47 -5.40
C ASN A 262 1.45 25.58 -6.60
N PHE A 263 1.85 25.98 -7.82
CA PHE A 263 1.51 25.21 -9.01
C PHE A 263 2.34 23.94 -9.09
N PHE A 264 1.71 22.83 -9.47
CA PHE A 264 2.40 21.57 -9.73
C PHE A 264 2.15 21.13 -11.18
N GLY A 265 3.22 20.82 -11.92
CA GLY A 265 3.19 20.62 -13.37
C GLY A 265 3.55 21.89 -14.15
N ALA A 266 3.58 21.78 -15.48
CA ALA A 266 4.10 22.83 -16.35
C ALA A 266 3.15 24.03 -16.47
N PHE A 267 3.69 25.24 -16.40
CA PHE A 267 2.94 26.48 -16.63
C PHE A 267 3.76 27.57 -17.28
N VAL A 268 3.10 28.42 -18.06
CA VAL A 268 3.75 29.40 -18.93
C VAL A 268 3.56 30.81 -18.38
N VAL A 269 4.68 31.51 -18.19
CA VAL A 269 4.76 32.92 -17.81
C VAL A 269 5.14 33.73 -19.05
N ALA A 270 4.39 34.79 -19.33
CA ALA A 270 4.71 35.79 -20.36
C ALA A 270 4.95 37.16 -19.71
N THR A 271 5.39 38.16 -20.50
CA THR A 271 5.78 39.48 -19.97
C THR A 271 4.73 40.11 -19.05
N THR A 272 3.44 40.08 -19.40
CA THR A 272 2.36 40.73 -18.64
C THR A 272 1.23 39.81 -18.22
N THR A 273 1.26 38.54 -18.62
CA THR A 273 0.16 37.59 -18.41
C THR A 273 0.49 36.67 -17.26
N ALA A 274 -0.31 36.72 -16.20
CA ALA A 274 -0.23 35.77 -15.09
C ALA A 274 -0.52 34.35 -15.56
N SER A 275 0.25 33.39 -15.06
CA SER A 275 0.02 31.97 -15.32
C SER A 275 -1.28 31.47 -14.70
N ASP A 276 -1.91 30.52 -15.38
CA ASP A 276 -3.07 29.79 -14.90
C ASP A 276 -2.97 28.33 -15.39
N CYS A 277 -3.66 27.43 -14.69
CA CYS A 277 -3.76 26.02 -15.02
C CYS A 277 -4.78 25.80 -16.15
N ASP A 278 -4.64 26.52 -17.27
CA ASP A 278 -5.53 26.45 -18.43
C ASP A 278 -4.90 25.71 -19.60
N THR A 279 -5.71 24.92 -20.32
CA THR A 279 -5.24 24.09 -21.44
C THR A 279 -6.15 24.16 -22.67
N ASP A 280 -6.95 25.21 -22.76
CA ASP A 280 -7.88 25.55 -23.84
C ASP A 280 -7.21 26.21 -25.08
N ASN A 281 -5.89 26.08 -25.21
CA ASN A 281 -5.13 26.63 -26.33
C ASN A 281 -4.43 25.54 -27.15
N ALA A 282 -4.29 25.79 -28.46
CA ALA A 282 -3.59 24.93 -29.41
C ALA A 282 -2.16 24.60 -28.98
N GLU A 283 -1.45 25.61 -28.48
CA GLU A 283 -0.07 25.52 -28.00
C GLU A 283 -0.08 25.82 -26.49
N VAL A 284 -0.48 24.82 -25.70
CA VAL A 284 -0.67 24.95 -24.24
C VAL A 284 0.60 25.47 -23.56
N VAL A 285 1.76 24.86 -23.84
CA VAL A 285 3.05 25.31 -23.28
C VAL A 285 3.76 26.40 -24.11
N GLY A 286 3.13 26.86 -25.19
CA GLY A 286 3.63 27.93 -26.06
C GLY A 286 2.90 29.26 -25.89
N THR A 287 1.89 29.32 -25.01
CA THR A 287 1.03 30.50 -24.83
C THR A 287 1.07 30.99 -23.38
N GLY A 288 1.29 32.28 -23.19
CA GLY A 288 1.33 32.89 -21.86
C GLY A 288 -0.01 32.73 -21.12
N GLY A 289 0.05 32.41 -19.83
CA GLY A 289 -1.16 32.23 -19.03
C GLY A 289 -1.75 30.82 -19.07
N LYS A 290 -1.05 29.84 -19.65
CA LYS A 290 -1.53 28.47 -19.87
C LYS A 290 -0.59 27.44 -19.26
N GLY A 291 -1.06 26.21 -19.07
CA GLY A 291 -0.26 25.13 -18.51
C GLY A 291 -1.07 23.92 -18.05
N PRO A 292 -0.61 22.69 -18.30
CA PRO A 292 -1.16 21.50 -17.67
C PRO A 292 -0.61 21.38 -16.24
N SER A 293 -1.13 22.21 -15.34
CA SER A 293 -0.75 22.25 -13.94
C SER A 293 -1.95 22.13 -12.99
N ILE A 294 -1.68 21.96 -11.70
CA ILE A 294 -2.62 21.96 -10.59
C ILE A 294 -2.34 23.18 -9.72
N ASP A 295 -3.36 23.92 -9.30
CA ASP A 295 -3.18 25.09 -8.42
C ASP A 295 -3.49 24.75 -6.95
N TYR A 296 -2.49 24.43 -6.15
CA TYR A 296 -2.65 24.16 -4.71
C TYR A 296 -2.76 25.43 -3.83
N SER A 297 -3.21 26.57 -4.36
CA SER A 297 -3.35 27.82 -3.58
C SER A 297 -4.67 27.95 -2.80
N ALA A 298 -5.65 27.07 -3.06
CA ALA A 298 -6.96 27.09 -2.39
C ALA A 298 -6.90 26.69 -0.91
#